data_AF-A0A7S0WCH6-F1
#
_entry.id   AF-A0A7S0WCH6-F1
#
_cell.length_a   1.000
_cell.length_b   1.000
_cell.length_c   1.000
_cell.angle_alpha   90.00
_cell.angle_beta   90.00
_cell.angle_gamma   90.00
#
_symmetry.space_group_name_H-M   'P 1'
#
loop_
_entity.id
_entity.type
_entity.pdbx_description
1 polymer ?
#
loop_
_entity_poly.entity_id
_entity_poly.type
_entity_poly.pdbx_seq_one_letter_code
_entity_poly.pdbx_strand_id
1 'polypeptide(L)'
;EFRLFEAHGLPVVRATLAEIEAEATLDEGSRRLTLRGFEVSVAYFRAGYAPTDYLGEAEWAARLKVERSAAVKCPTAAYQCVGAKKIQQVLASPGETEMFVGAE
;
A
#
# COMPACT_ATOMS: atom_id res chain seq x y z
N GLU A 1 6.47 -2.64 14.79
CA GLU A 1 6.84 -4.01 14.37
C GLU A 1 7.03 -4.94 15.55
N PHE A 2 7.87 -4.65 16.55
CA PHE A 2 8.07 -5.54 17.72
C PHE A 2 6.79 -6.00 18.42
N ARG A 3 5.85 -5.07 18.69
CA ARG A 3 4.55 -5.44 19.28
C ARG A 3 3.72 -6.42 18.45
N LEU A 4 3.81 -6.39 17.10
CA LEU A 4 3.11 -7.35 16.25
C LEU A 4 3.63 -8.77 16.50
N PHE A 5 4.93 -8.89 16.69
CA PHE A 5 5.55 -10.18 17.00
C PHE A 5 5.30 -10.59 18.46
N GLU A 6 5.62 -9.72 19.43
CA GLU A 6 5.56 -10.03 20.86
C GLU A 6 4.13 -10.30 21.36
N ALA A 7 3.14 -9.52 20.92
CA ALA A 7 1.77 -9.63 21.40
C ALA A 7 0.86 -10.47 20.51
N HIS A 8 1.20 -10.65 19.23
CA HIS A 8 0.33 -11.32 18.25
C HIS A 8 1.02 -12.44 17.46
N GLY A 9 2.32 -12.70 17.67
CA GLY A 9 3.06 -13.73 16.95
C GLY A 9 3.18 -13.49 15.44
N LEU A 10 2.95 -12.26 14.98
CA LEU A 10 2.94 -11.94 13.55
C LEU A 10 4.34 -11.48 13.11
N PRO A 11 5.00 -12.22 12.20
CA PRO A 11 6.30 -11.83 11.68
C PRO A 11 6.18 -10.61 10.76
N VAL A 12 7.23 -9.79 10.75
CA VAL A 12 7.32 -8.59 9.90
C VAL A 12 8.62 -8.66 9.10
N VAL A 13 8.53 -8.41 7.80
CA VAL A 13 9.69 -8.28 6.92
C VAL A 13 9.78 -6.83 6.45
N ARG A 14 11.00 -6.29 6.44
CA ARG A 14 11.31 -4.98 5.86
C ARG A 14 11.90 -5.19 4.47
N ALA A 15 11.37 -4.46 3.49
CA ALA A 15 11.88 -4.45 2.14
C ALA A 15 11.64 -3.07 1.51
N THR A 16 12.61 -2.62 0.73
CA THR A 16 12.49 -1.47 -0.18
C THR A 16 11.66 -1.84 -1.40
N LEU A 17 11.19 -0.85 -2.15
CA LEU A 17 10.48 -1.10 -3.41
C LEU A 17 11.39 -1.83 -4.43
N ALA A 18 12.68 -1.50 -4.50
CA ALA A 18 13.65 -2.21 -5.33
C ALA A 18 13.80 -3.69 -4.94
N GLU A 19 13.91 -4.01 -3.65
CA GLU A 19 13.95 -5.40 -3.17
C GLU A 19 12.64 -6.15 -3.47
N ILE A 20 11.48 -5.48 -3.34
CA ILE A 20 10.19 -6.09 -3.71
C ILE A 20 10.16 -6.41 -5.20
N GLU A 21 10.67 -5.54 -6.07
CA GLU A 21 10.70 -5.86 -7.50
C GLU A 21 11.60 -7.06 -7.77
N ALA A 22 12.80 -7.08 -7.16
CA ALA A 22 13.80 -8.11 -7.39
C ALA A 22 13.43 -9.48 -6.80
N GLU A 23 12.78 -9.52 -5.64
CA GLU A 23 12.62 -10.75 -4.85
C GLU A 23 11.17 -11.23 -4.70
N ALA A 24 10.18 -10.37 -4.94
CA ALA A 24 8.78 -10.75 -4.77
C ALA A 24 8.18 -11.34 -6.06
N THR A 25 7.42 -12.43 -5.89
CA THR A 25 6.66 -13.07 -6.96
C THR A 25 5.16 -12.87 -6.74
N LEU A 26 4.44 -12.60 -7.83
CA LEU A 26 2.99 -12.49 -7.83
C LEU A 26 2.42 -13.64 -8.66
N ASP A 27 1.61 -14.48 -8.03
CA ASP A 27 0.83 -15.49 -8.75
C ASP A 27 -0.38 -14.85 -9.42
N GLU A 28 -0.47 -14.87 -10.74
CA GLU A 28 -1.52 -14.17 -11.51
C GLU A 28 -2.93 -14.77 -11.30
N GLY A 29 -3.03 -16.06 -10.93
CA GLY A 29 -4.31 -16.72 -10.70
C GLY A 29 -4.92 -16.38 -9.34
N SER A 30 -4.16 -16.64 -8.28
CA SER A 30 -4.58 -16.43 -6.88
C SER A 30 -4.32 -15.01 -6.37
N ARG A 31 -3.51 -14.22 -7.10
CA ARG A 31 -3.00 -12.89 -6.69
C ARG A 31 -2.16 -12.94 -5.41
N ARG A 32 -1.60 -14.11 -5.08
CA ARG A 32 -0.72 -14.29 -3.91
C ARG A 32 0.61 -13.60 -4.15
N LEU A 33 0.98 -12.69 -3.27
CA LEU A 33 2.30 -12.07 -3.24
C LEU A 33 3.20 -12.86 -2.29
N THR A 34 4.34 -13.35 -2.78
CA THR A 34 5.33 -14.06 -1.98
C THR A 34 6.63 -13.28 -1.97
N LEU A 35 7.21 -13.05 -0.80
CA LEU A 35 8.50 -12.39 -0.61
C LEU A 35 9.38 -13.27 0.29
N ARG A 36 10.58 -13.64 -0.18
CA ARG A 36 11.55 -14.45 0.59
C ARG A 36 10.94 -15.75 1.15
N GLY A 37 10.02 -16.38 0.39
CA GLY A 37 9.34 -17.62 0.77
C GLY A 37 8.12 -17.45 1.68
N PHE A 38 7.78 -16.23 2.08
CA PHE A 38 6.61 -15.92 2.90
C PHE A 38 5.52 -15.27 2.06
N GLU A 39 4.29 -15.73 2.22
CA GLU A 39 3.13 -15.02 1.68
C GLU A 39 2.89 -13.71 2.45
N VAL A 40 2.68 -12.63 1.70
CA VAL A 40 2.42 -11.30 2.24
C VAL A 40 0.92 -11.12 2.43
N SER A 41 0.46 -11.05 3.68
CA SER A 41 -0.93 -10.76 4.01
C SER A 41 -1.24 -9.26 4.02
N VAL A 42 -0.29 -8.43 4.48
CA VAL A 42 -0.44 -6.97 4.60
C VAL A 42 0.84 -6.29 4.09
N ALA A 43 0.67 -5.34 3.17
CA ALA A 43 1.70 -4.41 2.74
C ALA A 43 1.50 -3.07 3.45
N TYR A 44 2.33 -2.80 4.47
CA TYR A 44 2.30 -1.54 5.22
C TYR A 44 3.39 -0.60 4.69
N PHE A 45 2.98 0.44 3.97
CA PHE A 45 3.91 1.39 3.36
C PHE A 45 4.47 2.35 4.42
N ARG A 46 5.80 2.44 4.45
CA ARG A 46 6.56 3.48 5.16
C ARG A 46 7.50 4.25 4.23
N ALA A 47 7.25 4.12 2.94
CA ALA A 47 7.93 4.75 1.80
C ALA A 47 6.93 4.80 0.62
N GLY A 48 7.29 5.44 -0.47
CA GLY A 48 6.42 5.61 -1.65
C GLY A 48 5.45 6.79 -1.50
N TYR A 49 5.77 7.74 -0.63
CA TYR A 49 4.97 8.96 -0.40
C TYR A 49 5.56 10.18 -1.11
N ALA A 50 6.84 10.13 -1.47
CA ALA A 50 7.53 11.18 -2.20
C ALA A 50 8.08 10.64 -3.53
N PRO A 51 8.21 11.48 -4.56
CA PRO A 51 8.87 11.09 -5.81
C PRO A 51 10.31 10.57 -5.61
N THR A 52 11.00 11.04 -4.57
CA THR A 52 12.35 10.58 -4.21
C THR A 52 12.42 9.12 -3.77
N ASP A 53 11.27 8.51 -3.45
CA ASP A 53 11.18 7.07 -3.14
C ASP A 53 11.12 6.21 -4.42
N TYR A 54 10.97 6.83 -5.60
CA TYR A 54 10.84 6.19 -6.91
C TYR A 54 12.01 6.60 -7.81
N LEU A 55 13.15 5.91 -7.63
CA LEU A 55 14.39 6.24 -8.33
C LEU A 55 14.42 5.75 -9.78
N GLY A 56 13.59 4.76 -10.11
CA GLY A 56 13.38 4.28 -11.48
C GLY A 56 12.10 3.46 -11.64
N GLU A 57 12.03 2.72 -12.76
CA GLU A 57 10.86 1.90 -13.10
C GLU A 57 10.67 0.70 -12.17
N ALA A 58 11.74 0.23 -11.52
CA ALA A 58 11.66 -0.90 -10.60
C ALA A 58 10.72 -0.60 -9.42
N GLU A 59 10.80 0.61 -8.85
CA GLU A 59 9.95 1.00 -7.73
C GLU A 59 8.47 1.14 -8.14
N TRP A 60 8.22 1.61 -9.36
CA TRP A 60 6.88 1.67 -9.94
C TRP A 60 6.32 0.27 -10.20
N ALA A 61 7.12 -0.63 -10.78
CA ALA A 61 6.76 -2.01 -11.01
C ALA A 61 6.44 -2.75 -9.70
N ALA A 62 7.28 -2.58 -8.67
CA ALA A 62 7.03 -3.12 -7.33
C ALA A 62 5.72 -2.58 -6.74
N ARG A 63 5.48 -1.27 -6.84
CA ARG A 63 4.26 -0.66 -6.32
C ARG A 63 3.02 -1.25 -7.00
N LEU A 64 3.06 -1.40 -8.32
CA LEU A 64 1.97 -2.00 -9.09
C LEU A 64 1.79 -3.49 -8.75
N LYS A 65 2.89 -4.24 -8.61
CA LYS A 65 2.90 -5.66 -8.20
C LYS A 65 2.20 -5.86 -6.85
N VAL A 66 2.54 -5.02 -5.87
CA VAL A 66 1.89 -5.02 -4.55
C VAL A 66 0.41 -4.66 -4.69
N GLU A 67 0.06 -3.61 -5.44
CA GLU A 67 -1.33 -3.16 -5.58
C GLU A 67 -2.23 -4.23 -6.21
N ARG A 68 -1.73 -4.93 -7.25
CA ARG A 68 -2.43 -6.04 -7.94
C ARG A 68 -2.62 -7.28 -7.08
N SER A 69 -1.82 -7.44 -6.02
CA SER A 69 -1.91 -8.60 -5.13
C SER A 69 -3.17 -8.59 -4.24
N ALA A 70 -3.47 -9.76 -3.67
CA ALA A 70 -4.53 -9.95 -2.68
C ALA A 70 -4.15 -9.41 -1.29
N ALA A 71 -2.89 -9.02 -1.06
CA ALA A 71 -2.48 -8.44 0.22
C ALA A 71 -3.33 -7.20 0.54
N VAL A 72 -3.59 -6.97 1.83
CA VAL A 72 -4.19 -5.73 2.29
C VAL A 72 -3.14 -4.63 2.19
N LYS A 73 -3.44 -3.54 1.48
CA LYS A 73 -2.53 -2.40 1.35
C LYS A 73 -2.88 -1.34 2.39
N CYS A 74 -1.87 -0.86 3.10
CA CYS A 74 -1.99 0.26 4.02
C CYS A 74 -0.95 1.32 3.66
N PRO A 75 -1.31 2.32 2.83
CA PRO A 75 -2.57 2.51 2.11
C PRO A 75 -2.61 1.80 0.73
N THR A 76 -3.81 1.57 0.18
CA THR A 76 -4.00 1.33 -1.27
C THR A 76 -3.63 2.57 -2.07
N ALA A 77 -3.43 2.44 -3.38
CA ALA A 77 -3.19 3.59 -4.26
C ALA A 77 -4.33 4.62 -4.18
N ALA A 78 -5.59 4.16 -4.18
CA ALA A 78 -6.76 5.03 -4.04
C ALA A 78 -6.76 5.80 -2.70
N TYR A 79 -6.45 5.11 -1.60
CA TYR A 79 -6.43 5.72 -0.27
C TYR A 79 -5.29 6.75 -0.13
N GLN A 80 -4.15 6.50 -0.77
CA GLN A 80 -3.06 7.48 -0.85
C GLN A 80 -3.49 8.75 -1.61
N CYS A 81 -4.19 8.59 -2.75
CA CYS A 81 -4.68 9.72 -3.55
C CYS A 81 -5.73 10.55 -2.81
N VAL A 82 -6.64 9.92 -2.07
CA VAL A 82 -7.65 10.61 -1.24
C VAL A 82 -7.02 11.52 -0.18
N GLY A 83 -5.83 11.18 0.32
CA GLY A 83 -5.08 12.03 1.26
C GLY A 83 -4.47 13.30 0.66
N ALA A 84 -4.61 13.53 -0.65
CA ALA A 84 -4.05 14.71 -1.29
C ALA A 84 -4.76 16.00 -0.84
N LYS A 85 -3.99 17.09 -0.71
CA LYS A 85 -4.53 18.43 -0.38
C LYS A 85 -5.61 18.89 -1.36
N LYS A 86 -5.57 18.43 -2.61
CA LYS A 86 -6.62 18.74 -3.58
C LYS A 86 -7.96 18.11 -3.21
N ILE A 87 -7.95 16.86 -2.74
CA ILE A 87 -9.17 16.18 -2.27
C ILE A 87 -9.68 16.85 -1.00
N GLN A 88 -8.79 17.22 -0.08
CA GLN A 88 -9.16 18.03 1.10
C GLN A 88 -9.85 19.35 0.70
N GLN A 89 -9.32 20.06 -0.29
CA GLN A 89 -9.94 21.30 -0.79
C GLN A 89 -11.31 21.05 -1.44
N VAL A 90 -11.45 19.99 -2.23
CA VAL A 90 -12.71 19.64 -2.90
C VAL A 90 -13.78 19.31 -1.85
N LEU A 91 -13.49 18.42 -0.90
CA LEU A 91 -14.42 18.03 0.17
C LEU A 91 -14.90 19.21 1.03
N ALA A 92 -14.13 20.30 1.11
CA ALA A 92 -14.52 21.51 1.81
C ALA A 92 -15.54 22.39 1.04
N SER A 93 -15.88 22.05 -0.20
CA SER A 93 -16.88 22.78 -0.99
C SER A 93 -18.30 22.37 -0.55
N PRO A 94 -19.28 23.29 -0.55
CA PRO A 94 -20.65 22.96 -0.15
C PRO A 94 -21.22 21.80 -0.97
N GLY A 95 -21.80 20.79 -0.30
CA GLY A 95 -22.43 19.63 -0.94
C GLY A 95 -21.49 18.47 -1.28
N GLU A 96 -20.17 18.66 -1.27
CA GLU A 96 -19.22 17.60 -1.64
C GLU A 96 -19.05 16.54 -0.55
N THR A 97 -19.02 16.96 0.72
CA THR A 97 -18.89 16.01 1.85
C THR A 97 -20.17 15.19 2.03
N GLU A 98 -21.33 15.82 1.85
CA GLU A 98 -22.67 15.25 1.98
C GLU A 98 -22.95 14.11 0.98
N MET A 99 -22.17 14.01 -0.10
CA MET A 99 -22.24 12.85 -1.00
C MET A 99 -21.67 11.57 -0.38
N PHE A 100 -20.81 11.69 0.64
CA PHE A 100 -20.07 10.57 1.24
C PHE A 100 -20.50 10.26 2.68
N VAL A 101 -21.05 11.25 3.39
CA VAL A 101 -21.60 11.07 4.74
C VAL A 101 -23.10 11.36 4.71
N GLY A 102 -23.91 10.44 5.23
CA GLY A 102 -25.36 10.66 5.30
C GLY A 102 -25.71 11.84 6.21
N ALA A 103 -26.86 12.46 5.96
CA ALA A 103 -27.51 13.27 6.98
C ALA A 103 -27.99 12.31 8.08
N GLU A 104 -27.47 12.46 9.30
CA GLU A 104 -28.14 11.90 10.48
C GLU A 104 -29.51 12.56 10.68
#